data_AF-A0A0S7ZJ19-F1
#
_entry.id   AF-A0A0S7ZJ19-F1
#
_cell.length_a   1.000
_cell.length_b   1.000
_cell.length_c   1.000
_cell.angle_alpha   90.00
_cell.angle_beta   90.00
_cell.angle_gamma   90.00
#
_symmetry.space_group_name_H-M   'P 1'
#
loop_
_entity.id
_entity.type
_entity.pdbx_description
1 polymer ?
#
loop_
_entity_poly.entity_id
_entity_poly.type
_entity_poly.pdbx_seq_one_letter_code
_entity_poly.pdbx_strand_id
1 'polypeptide(L)'
;MPGKQKNAQRIIGILGGMGPEATSYLFQKIIEKTPARFDQDHLRVIIDCNPKIPSRQAAIVGEGESPVPAMLTSGRTLVQAGV
;
A
#
# COMPACT_ATOMS: atom_id res chain seq x y z
N MET A 1 -7.56 14.05 35.66
CA MET A 1 -6.43 13.77 34.74
C MET A 1 -7.03 13.55 33.35
N PRO A 2 -6.72 14.38 32.33
CA PRO A 2 -7.29 14.17 31.00
C PRO A 2 -6.70 12.87 30.42
N GLY A 3 -7.56 11.89 30.18
CA GLY A 3 -7.18 10.60 29.63
C GLY A 3 -6.58 10.78 28.24
N LYS A 4 -5.41 10.16 27.99
CA LYS A 4 -4.84 10.02 26.65
C LYS A 4 -5.93 9.45 25.73
N GLN A 5 -6.29 10.19 24.68
CA GLN A 5 -7.11 9.65 23.60
C GLN A 5 -6.45 8.34 23.12
N LYS A 6 -7.22 7.25 23.08
CA LYS A 6 -6.80 6.02 22.41
C LYS A 6 -6.57 6.40 20.94
N ASN A 7 -5.32 6.52 20.52
CA ASN A 7 -5.00 6.66 19.10
C ASN A 7 -5.59 5.45 18.39
N ALA A 8 -6.59 5.68 17.53
CA ALA A 8 -7.03 4.66 16.59
C ALA A 8 -5.78 4.15 15.84
N GLN A 9 -5.56 2.84 15.80
CA GLN A 9 -4.44 2.28 15.04
C GLN A 9 -4.54 2.78 13.58
N ARG A 10 -3.51 3.47 13.11
CA ARG A 10 -3.44 3.91 11.71
C ARG A 10 -3.17 2.71 10.82
N ILE A 11 -3.89 2.63 9.70
CA ILE A 11 -3.76 1.56 8.71
C ILE A 11 -2.72 1.99 7.67
N ILE A 12 -1.79 1.10 7.32
CA ILE A 12 -0.86 1.33 6.21
C ILE A 12 -1.53 0.86 4.91
N GLY A 13 -1.66 1.75 3.94
CA GLY A 13 -2.04 1.39 2.58
C GLY A 13 -0.82 1.20 1.68
N ILE A 14 -0.77 0.09 0.94
CA ILE A 14 0.23 -0.15 -0.09
C ILE A 14 -0.46 -0.14 -1.45
N LEU A 15 -0.23 0.92 -2.23
CA LEU A 15 -0.55 0.96 -3.65
C LEU A 15 0.57 0.22 -4.40
N GLY A 16 0.33 -1.05 -4.70
CA GLY A 16 1.30 -1.99 -5.26
C GLY A 16 0.97 -2.43 -6.69
N GLY A 17 1.52 -3.58 -7.08
CA GLY A 17 1.36 -4.17 -8.42
C GLY A 17 2.38 -3.69 -9.46
N MET A 18 3.36 -2.86 -9.07
CA MET A 18 4.28 -2.19 -9.98
C MET A 18 5.78 -2.53 -9.74
N GLY A 19 6.19 -3.80 -9.56
CA GLY A 19 5.49 -5.06 -9.87
C GLY A 19 4.94 -5.83 -8.65
N PRO A 20 4.23 -6.96 -8.87
CA PRO A 20 3.70 -7.81 -7.78
C PRO A 20 4.77 -8.36 -6.85
N GLU A 21 5.91 -8.81 -7.37
CA GLU A 21 7.01 -9.33 -6.54
C GLU A 21 7.59 -8.25 -5.63
N ALA A 22 7.80 -7.03 -6.15
CA ALA A 22 8.24 -5.90 -5.35
C ALA A 22 7.24 -5.53 -4.24
N THR A 23 5.94 -5.71 -4.52
CA THR A 23 4.87 -5.48 -3.53
C THR A 23 4.92 -6.51 -2.40
N SER A 24 5.05 -7.80 -2.75
CA SER A 24 5.23 -8.87 -1.77
C SER A 24 6.49 -8.68 -0.94
N TYR A 25 7.60 -8.29 -1.58
CA TYR A 25 8.86 -8.02 -0.92
C TYR A 25 8.77 -6.84 0.06
N LEU A 26 8.07 -5.76 -0.31
CA LEU A 26 7.81 -4.64 0.60
C LEU A 26 7.02 -5.12 1.84
N PHE A 27 5.96 -5.91 1.65
CA PHE A 27 5.18 -6.43 2.76
C PHE A 27 6.01 -7.33 3.68
N GLN A 28 6.83 -8.22 3.10
CA GLN A 28 7.78 -9.03 3.86
C GLN A 28 8.73 -8.15 4.69
N LYS A 29 9.28 -7.07 4.11
CA LYS A 29 10.16 -6.15 4.83
C LYS A 29 9.45 -5.42 5.97
N ILE A 30 8.18 -5.06 5.79
CA ILE A 30 7.37 -4.47 6.87
C ILE A 30 7.24 -5.47 8.02
N ILE A 31 6.92 -6.74 7.74
CA ILE A 31 6.82 -7.78 8.77
C ILE A 31 8.16 -7.93 9.50
N GLU A 32 9.26 -8.13 8.76
CA GLU A 32 10.61 -8.33 9.31
C GLU A 32 11.13 -7.15 10.15
N LYS A 33 10.69 -5.92 9.83
CA LYS A 33 11.13 -4.69 10.50
C LYS A 33 10.15 -4.19 11.55
N THR A 34 8.99 -4.83 11.72
CA THR A 34 8.04 -4.50 12.77
C THR A 34 8.47 -5.20 14.06
N PRO A 35 8.79 -4.46 15.14
CA PRO A 35 9.04 -5.08 16.44
C PRO A 35 7.73 -5.64 16.99
N ALA A 36 7.53 -6.95 16.85
CA ALA A 36 6.34 -7.67 17.30
C ALA A 36 6.76 -8.90 18.11
N ARG A 37 6.01 -9.19 19.18
CA ARG A 37 6.16 -10.42 19.96
C ARG A 37 5.03 -11.41 19.66
N PHE A 38 3.85 -10.89 19.32
CA PHE A 38 2.67 -11.62 18.91
C PHE A 38 2.13 -11.08 17.59
N ASP A 39 1.33 -11.87 16.88
CA ASP A 39 0.74 -11.47 15.60
C ASP A 39 -0.07 -10.16 15.71
N GLN A 40 -0.74 -9.94 16.84
CA GLN A 40 -1.55 -8.74 17.12
C GLN A 40 -0.70 -7.47 17.31
N ASP A 41 0.61 -7.60 17.53
CA ASP A 41 1.54 -6.47 17.63
C ASP A 41 1.94 -5.95 16.24
N HIS A 42 1.66 -6.70 15.16
CA HIS A 42 1.96 -6.25 13.81
C HIS A 42 1.08 -5.08 13.37
N LEU A 43 1.60 -4.31 12.40
CA LEU A 43 0.89 -3.20 11.80
C LEU A 43 -0.27 -3.72 10.95
N ARG A 44 -1.44 -3.07 11.05
CA ARG A 44 -2.55 -3.32 10.12
C ARG A 44 -2.19 -2.75 8.75
N VAL A 45 -2.16 -3.60 7.73
CA VAL A 45 -1.82 -3.23 6.35
C VAL A 45 -2.94 -3.65 5.40
N ILE A 46 -3.29 -2.78 4.45
CA ILE A 46 -4.16 -3.10 3.30
C ILE A 46 -3.32 -2.89 2.04
N ILE A 47 -3.32 -3.88 1.16
CA ILE A 47 -2.51 -3.89 -0.07
C ILE A 47 -3.45 -3.95 -1.26
N ASP A 48 -3.38 -2.95 -2.13
CA ASP A 48 -3.96 -3.01 -3.47
C ASP A 48 -2.84 -3.37 -4.45
N CYS A 49 -2.73 -4.66 -4.78
CA CYS A 49 -1.73 -5.16 -5.72
C CYS A 49 -2.35 -5.24 -7.13
N ASN A 50 -2.25 -4.15 -7.89
CA ASN A 50 -2.85 -4.03 -9.21
C ASN A 50 -1.80 -4.08 -10.35
N PRO A 51 -1.46 -5.29 -10.88
CA PRO A 51 -0.54 -5.42 -12.01
C PRO A 51 -1.12 -4.94 -13.35
N LYS A 52 -2.39 -4.52 -13.39
CA LYS A 52 -3.02 -3.97 -14.61
C LYS A 52 -2.75 -2.48 -14.79
N ILE A 53 -2.08 -1.81 -13.83
CA ILE A 53 -1.61 -0.44 -14.00
C ILE A 53 -0.63 -0.42 -15.20
N PRO A 54 -0.85 0.48 -16.19
CA PRO A 54 0.02 0.60 -17.36
C PRO A 54 1.51 0.74 -17.04
N SER A 55 2.35 0.38 -18.01
CA SER A 55 3.81 0.49 -17.89
C SER A 55 4.22 1.95 -17.65
N ARG A 56 4.91 2.20 -16.53
CA ARG A 56 5.43 3.53 -16.19
C ARG A 56 6.54 3.92 -17.16
N GLN A 57 7.37 2.94 -17.56
CA GLN A 57 8.47 3.14 -18.49
C GLN A 57 7.94 3.58 -19.86
N ALA A 58 6.92 2.90 -20.39
CA ALA A 58 6.31 3.25 -21.68
C ALA A 58 5.66 4.65 -21.64
N ALA A 59 4.99 5.00 -20.54
CA ALA A 59 4.41 6.32 -20.35
C ALA A 59 5.47 7.44 -20.31
N ILE A 60 6.62 7.20 -19.66
CA ILE A 60 7.71 8.17 -19.55
C ILE A 60 8.33 8.48 -20.92
N VAL A 61 8.48 7.47 -21.78
CA VAL A 61 9.03 7.66 -23.14
C VAL A 61 7.98 8.08 -24.17
N GLY A 62 6.72 8.24 -23.76
CA GLY A 62 5.62 8.69 -24.63
C GLY A 62 5.01 7.61 -25.53
N GLU A 63 5.32 6.34 -25.30
CA GLU A 63 4.88 5.20 -26.12
C GLU A 63 3.75 4.38 -25.47
N GLY A 64 3.25 4.81 -24.30
CA GLY A 64 2.26 4.07 -23.53
C GLY A 64 1.21 4.95 -22.84
N GLU A 65 0.14 4.30 -22.40
CA GLU A 65 -0.92 4.94 -21.61
C GLU A 65 -0.38 5.45 -20.28
N SER A 66 -0.87 6.61 -19.84
CA SER A 66 -0.55 7.14 -18.52
C SER A 66 -1.04 6.19 -17.41
N PRO A 67 -0.18 5.82 -16.43
CA PRO A 67 -0.58 4.98 -15.30
C PRO A 67 -1.42 5.75 -14.26
N VAL A 68 -1.45 7.09 -14.34
CA VAL A 68 -2.04 7.97 -13.32
C VAL A 68 -3.52 7.64 -13.05
N PRO A 69 -4.40 7.46 -14.05
CA PRO A 69 -5.80 7.13 -13.79
C PRO A 69 -5.97 5.82 -13.01
N ALA A 70 -5.21 4.77 -13.38
CA ALA A 70 -5.26 3.48 -12.70
C ALA A 70 -4.69 3.54 -11.27
N MET A 71 -3.64 4.33 -11.05
CA MET A 71 -3.09 4.59 -9.71
C MET A 71 -4.11 5.36 -8.84
N LEU A 72 -4.81 6.36 -9.38
CA LEU A 72 -5.84 7.09 -8.65
C LEU A 72 -7.00 6.18 -8.23
N THR A 73 -7.45 5.27 -9.09
CA THR A 73 -8.47 4.28 -8.74
C THR A 73 -8.01 3.35 -7.61
N SER A 74 -6.77 2.87 -7.68
CA SER A 74 -6.20 2.01 -6.63
C SER A 74 -6.06 2.78 -5.30
N GLY A 75 -5.59 4.03 -5.35
CA GLY A 75 -5.52 4.91 -4.18
C GLY A 75 -6.89 5.18 -3.55
N ARG A 76 -7.93 5.43 -4.35
CA ARG A 76 -9.31 5.58 -3.86
C ARG A 76 -9.84 4.31 -3.22
N THR A 77 -9.49 3.14 -3.77
CA THR A 77 -9.86 1.83 -3.20
C THR A 77 -9.26 1.67 -1.80
N LEU A 78 -7.99 2.04 -1.61
CA LEU A 78 -7.36 2.03 -0.28
C LEU A 78 -8.04 2.98 0.71
N VAL A 79 -8.37 4.21 0.30
CA VAL A 79 -9.10 5.17 1.13
C VAL A 79 -10.47 4.62 1.55
N GLN A 80 -11.22 4.03 0.61
CA GLN A 80 -12.50 3.39 0.89
C GLN A 80 -12.36 2.18 1.83
N ALA A 81 -11.24 1.47 1.77
CA ALA A 81 -10.92 0.36 2.66
C ALA A 81 -10.46 0.80 4.08
N GLY A 82 -10.30 2.10 4.31
CA GLY A 82 -10.00 2.68 5.62
C GLY A 82 -8.55 3.09 5.86
N VAL A 83 -7.74 3.20 4.79
CA VAL A 83 -6.40 3.83 4.84
C VAL A 83 -6.54 5.34 4.91
#